data_AF-A0AAY4BTD6-F1
#
_entry.id   AF-A0AAY4BTD6-F1
#
_cell.length_a   1.000
_cell.length_b   1.000
_cell.length_c   1.000
_cell.angle_alpha   90.00
_cell.angle_beta   90.00
_cell.angle_gamma   90.00
#
_symmetry.space_group_name_H-M   'P 1'
#
loop_
_entity.id
_entity.type
_entity.pdbx_description
1 polymer ?
#
loop_
_entity_poly.entity_id
_entity_poly.type
_entity_poly.pdbx_seq_one_letter_code
_entity_poly.pdbx_strand_id
1 'polypeptide(L)'
;LGVGALVQRVQDAGRQLLLRLWQGALQLALLMLLLTLLLWVAAFLYGSFYYSYMPTPSYSAPVHFFYRCVRCDSAICSFPRANISLLQDGQKQVMTYGQPYRISLHLDMPESPANQNLGMFMVKMSCYSHGGKVISTSARSTCCITASSSLLQSVGTLLFSPLLLTGVTEQKQVVTIELFSAYRENAYLPTVGVVVELQSQRVQIYSAVLLVHAHFTGIRYVLYQFPGLSALLGVASNFGFLSLLILLSSAQFSWRRFVSAPVHTHTHTHLYGLTEMESISGDENVPDAQSTDEQGTGSAGQGSEVETTSSVSEETPCDVNVEETDAAVFCSSPPRPEEVNCIIS
;
A
#
# COMPACT_ATOMS: atom_id res chain seq x y z
N LEU A 1 64.93 39.12 26.63
CA LEU A 1 64.73 37.69 26.26
C LEU A 1 63.34 37.15 26.61
N GLY A 2 62.78 37.35 27.82
CA GLY A 2 61.54 36.65 28.24
C GLY A 2 60.24 36.91 27.43
N VAL A 3 59.97 38.15 26.99
CA VAL A 3 58.63 38.54 26.50
C VAL A 3 58.22 37.87 25.17
N GLY A 4 59.12 37.84 24.17
CA GLY A 4 58.78 37.31 22.84
C GLY A 4 58.42 35.81 22.86
N ALA A 5 59.19 35.01 23.60
CA ALA A 5 58.90 33.58 23.78
C ALA A 5 57.59 33.33 24.55
N LEU A 6 57.17 34.26 25.42
CA LEU A 6 55.88 34.22 26.09
C LEU A 6 54.72 34.50 25.10
N VAL A 7 54.86 35.52 24.25
CA VAL A 7 53.87 35.84 23.21
C VAL A 7 53.71 34.69 22.23
N GLN A 8 54.81 34.09 21.74
CA GLN A 8 54.77 32.94 20.85
C GLN A 8 54.06 31.74 21.49
N ARG A 9 54.40 31.38 22.74
CA ARG A 9 53.71 30.30 23.48
C ARG A 9 52.21 30.56 23.65
N VAL A 10 51.79 31.80 23.88
CA VAL A 10 50.36 32.17 23.96
C VAL A 10 49.67 32.06 22.60
N GLN A 11 50.33 32.47 21.51
CA GLN A 11 49.82 32.32 20.15
C GLN A 11 49.69 30.84 19.74
N ASP A 12 50.69 30.00 20.03
CA ASP A 12 50.65 28.57 19.72
C ASP A 12 49.61 27.83 20.57
N ALA A 13 49.52 28.13 21.87
CA ALA A 13 48.47 27.56 22.73
C ALA A 13 47.06 27.99 22.27
N GLY A 14 46.89 29.25 21.88
CA GLY A 14 45.64 29.77 21.30
C GLY A 14 45.29 29.07 19.98
N ARG A 15 46.27 28.86 19.09
CA ARG A 15 46.09 28.14 17.82
C ARG A 15 45.74 26.67 18.03
N GLN A 16 46.38 26.00 18.99
CA GLN A 16 46.07 24.60 19.35
C GLN A 16 44.67 24.47 19.97
N LEU A 17 44.28 25.39 20.85
CA LEU A 17 42.93 25.43 21.43
C LEU A 17 41.88 25.66 20.33
N LEU A 18 42.12 26.64 19.45
CA LEU A 18 41.25 26.95 18.31
C LEU A 18 41.10 25.73 17.37
N LEU A 19 42.20 25.06 17.02
CA LEU A 19 42.16 23.84 16.20
C LEU A 19 41.36 22.70 16.86
N ARG A 20 41.51 22.48 18.17
CA ARG A 20 40.72 21.48 18.91
C ARG A 20 39.22 21.84 18.95
N LEU A 21 38.90 23.13 19.11
CA LEU A 21 37.51 23.62 19.06
C LEU A 21 36.89 23.43 17.66
N TRP A 22 37.61 23.76 16.58
CA TRP A 22 37.16 23.50 15.21
C TRP A 22 37.01 21.99 14.92
N GLN A 23 37.94 21.15 15.39
CA GLN A 23 37.83 19.69 15.24
C GLN A 23 36.60 19.13 15.97
N GLY A 24 36.34 19.56 17.21
CA GLY A 24 35.14 19.18 17.95
C GLY A 24 33.85 19.70 17.29
N ALA A 25 33.85 20.93 16.79
CA ALA A 25 32.72 21.49 16.04
C ALA A 25 32.43 20.73 14.74
N LEU A 26 33.46 20.35 13.97
CA LEU A 26 33.34 19.55 12.76
C LEU A 26 32.84 18.13 13.06
N GLN A 27 33.33 17.50 14.13
CA GLN A 27 32.85 16.19 14.59
C GLN A 27 31.38 16.24 15.02
N LEU A 28 30.98 17.26 15.78
CA LEU A 28 29.58 17.48 16.18
C LEU A 28 28.68 17.77 14.98
N ALA A 29 29.13 18.61 14.03
CA ALA A 29 28.39 18.92 12.81
C ALA A 29 28.20 17.67 11.93
N LEU A 30 29.24 16.85 11.76
CA LEU A 30 29.16 15.58 11.03
C LEU A 30 28.22 14.57 11.72
N LEU A 31 28.25 14.49 13.05
CA LEU A 31 27.35 13.64 13.83
C LEU A 31 25.89 14.12 13.72
N MET A 32 25.64 15.43 13.80
CA MET A 32 24.30 16.00 13.61
C MET A 32 23.79 15.80 12.18
N LEU A 33 24.65 15.93 11.17
CA LEU A 33 24.32 15.64 9.77
C LEU A 33 23.96 14.16 9.58
N LEU A 34 24.75 13.25 10.15
CA LEU A 34 24.49 11.80 10.11
C LEU A 34 23.16 11.45 10.80
N LEU A 35 22.89 11.98 11.99
CA LEU A 35 21.62 11.77 12.70
C LEU A 35 20.42 12.31 11.90
N THR A 36 20.58 13.48 11.28
CA THR A 36 19.54 14.10 10.44
C THR A 36 19.25 13.25 9.19
N LEU A 37 20.30 12.77 8.51
CA LEU A 37 20.17 11.87 7.36
C LEU A 37 19.52 10.54 7.76
N LEU A 38 19.91 9.97 8.91
CA LEU A 38 19.37 8.71 9.43
C LEU A 38 17.88 8.84 9.78
N LEU A 39 17.47 9.98 10.36
CA LEU A 39 16.07 10.31 10.61
C LEU A 39 15.26 10.45 9.31
N TRP A 40 15.82 11.11 8.29
CA TRP A 40 15.21 11.20 6.95
C TRP A 40 15.01 9.83 6.31
N VAL A 41 16.00 8.94 6.37
CA VAL A 41 15.90 7.56 5.85
C VAL A 41 14.86 6.76 6.64
N ALA A 42 14.84 6.87 7.98
CA ALA A 42 13.86 6.19 8.83
C ALA A 42 12.41 6.65 8.56
N ALA A 43 12.22 7.95 8.32
CA ALA A 43 10.94 8.55 7.94
C ALA A 43 10.49 8.15 6.53
N PHE A 44 11.40 8.16 5.54
CA PHE A 44 11.12 7.70 4.18
C PHE A 44 10.76 6.21 4.13
N LEU A 45 11.44 5.38 4.91
CA LEU A 45 11.15 3.95 5.03
C LEU A 45 9.76 3.70 5.65
N TYR A 46 9.40 4.45 6.70
CA TYR A 46 8.05 4.39 7.28
C TYR A 46 6.98 4.86 6.28
N GLY A 47 7.20 5.99 5.59
CA GLY A 47 6.26 6.51 4.59
C GLY A 47 6.05 5.55 3.42
N SER A 48 7.12 4.93 2.92
CA SER A 48 7.08 3.92 1.87
C SER A 48 6.28 2.68 2.30
N PHE A 49 6.52 2.18 3.53
CA PHE A 49 5.73 1.10 4.11
C PHE A 49 4.26 1.49 4.25
N TYR A 50 3.95 2.68 4.79
CA TYR A 50 2.58 3.15 4.98
C TYR A 50 1.81 3.21 3.65
N TYR A 51 2.35 3.88 2.63
CA TYR A 51 1.68 3.99 1.33
C TYR A 51 1.61 2.66 0.55
N SER A 52 2.55 1.73 0.75
CA SER A 52 2.50 0.41 0.12
C SER A 52 1.59 -0.59 0.84
N TYR A 53 1.35 -0.43 2.15
CA TYR A 53 0.61 -1.38 2.96
C TYR A 53 -0.85 -0.96 3.23
N MET A 54 -1.12 0.35 3.19
CA MET A 54 -2.41 0.95 3.53
C MET A 54 -3.25 1.24 2.26
N PRO A 55 -4.32 0.46 1.99
CA PRO A 55 -5.17 0.70 0.83
C PRO A 55 -6.12 1.88 1.05
N THR A 56 -6.86 2.25 0.00
CA THR A 56 -7.94 3.25 0.03
C THR A 56 -8.94 2.97 1.17
N PRO A 57 -9.11 3.88 2.16
CA PRO A 57 -9.91 3.62 3.36
C PRO A 57 -11.42 3.76 3.11
N SER A 58 -11.81 4.62 2.18
CA SER A 58 -13.18 4.85 1.77
C SER A 58 -13.25 5.25 0.29
N TYR A 59 -14.37 4.92 -0.34
CA TYR A 59 -14.72 5.37 -1.69
C TYR A 59 -16.23 5.60 -1.77
N SER A 60 -16.65 6.64 -2.49
CA SER A 60 -18.04 7.05 -2.65
C SER A 60 -18.37 7.25 -4.13
N ALA A 61 -19.34 6.50 -4.65
CA ALA A 61 -19.84 6.65 -6.01
C ALA A 61 -21.30 7.16 -5.99
N PRO A 62 -21.66 8.17 -6.82
CA PRO A 62 -23.06 8.56 -6.99
C PRO A 62 -23.86 7.45 -7.69
N VAL A 63 -25.11 7.28 -7.27
CA VAL A 63 -26.01 6.21 -7.72
C VAL A 63 -27.21 6.84 -8.43
N HIS A 64 -27.19 6.81 -9.76
CA HIS A 64 -28.28 7.33 -10.57
C HIS A 64 -29.26 6.20 -10.94
N PHE A 65 -30.47 6.26 -10.37
CA PHE A 65 -31.54 5.32 -10.67
C PHE A 65 -32.25 5.66 -11.99
N PHE A 66 -32.49 4.64 -12.81
CA PHE A 66 -33.29 4.68 -14.01
C PHE A 66 -34.43 3.65 -13.94
N TYR A 67 -35.49 3.92 -14.70
CA TYR A 67 -36.65 3.05 -14.83
C TYR A 67 -36.70 2.46 -16.24
N ARG A 68 -37.21 1.23 -16.39
CA ARG A 68 -37.41 0.58 -17.70
C ARG A 68 -38.91 0.46 -17.97
N CYS A 69 -39.51 1.52 -18.48
CA CYS A 69 -40.90 1.44 -18.95
C CYS A 69 -40.99 0.47 -20.14
N VAL A 70 -41.87 -0.53 -20.04
CA VAL A 70 -42.23 -1.44 -21.12
C VAL A 70 -43.75 -1.41 -21.25
N ARG A 71 -44.26 -0.41 -21.98
CA ARG A 71 -45.68 -0.04 -22.14
C ARG A 71 -46.33 0.40 -20.80
N CYS A 72 -46.41 1.71 -20.57
CA CYS A 72 -46.91 2.28 -19.32
C CYS A 72 -47.98 3.36 -19.61
N ASP A 73 -49.27 3.02 -19.48
CA ASP A 73 -50.37 3.97 -19.73
C ASP A 73 -50.61 4.97 -18.57
N SER A 74 -49.94 4.80 -17.42
CA SER A 74 -49.89 5.79 -16.32
C SER A 74 -49.03 5.37 -15.12
N ALA A 75 -48.77 4.08 -14.91
CA ALA A 75 -48.04 3.56 -13.75
C ALA A 75 -46.55 3.29 -14.03
N ILE A 76 -45.69 3.40 -13.00
CA ILE A 76 -44.26 3.03 -13.09
C ILE A 76 -44.14 1.50 -13.04
N CYS A 77 -44.15 0.85 -14.21
CA CYS A 77 -44.20 -0.62 -14.33
C CYS A 77 -42.91 -1.37 -13.90
N SER A 78 -41.81 -0.67 -13.59
CA SER A 78 -40.51 -1.28 -13.28
C SER A 78 -39.91 -0.77 -11.97
N PHE A 79 -39.25 -1.64 -11.23
CA PHE A 79 -38.38 -1.24 -10.12
C PHE A 79 -37.24 -0.32 -10.58
N PRO A 80 -36.89 0.74 -9.83
CA PRO A 80 -35.72 1.56 -10.13
C PRO A 80 -34.44 0.73 -10.02
N ARG A 81 -33.59 0.84 -11.03
CA ARG A 81 -32.28 0.18 -11.09
C ARG A 81 -31.19 1.21 -11.36
N ALA A 82 -30.02 1.01 -10.77
CA ALA A 82 -28.81 1.78 -11.03
C ALA A 82 -27.67 0.81 -11.38
N ASN A 83 -26.77 1.22 -12.27
CA ASN A 83 -25.55 0.49 -12.59
C ASN A 83 -24.34 1.39 -12.30
N ILE A 84 -23.40 0.90 -11.51
CA ILE A 84 -22.24 1.66 -11.02
C ILE A 84 -20.97 0.87 -11.33
N SER A 85 -20.01 1.50 -12.01
CA SER A 85 -18.65 0.96 -12.18
C SER A 85 -17.82 1.21 -10.92
N LEU A 86 -17.12 0.19 -10.41
CA LEU A 86 -16.19 0.29 -9.28
C LEU A 86 -14.71 0.38 -9.74
N LEU A 87 -14.49 0.91 -10.93
CA LEU A 87 -13.18 1.31 -11.43
C LEU A 87 -13.05 2.83 -11.36
N GLN A 88 -12.11 3.30 -10.55
CA GLN A 88 -11.59 4.65 -10.57
C GLN A 88 -10.98 4.92 -11.95
N ASP A 89 -11.46 5.98 -12.60
CA ASP A 89 -11.05 6.43 -13.94
C ASP A 89 -11.08 5.33 -15.02
N GLY A 90 -11.99 4.36 -14.85
CA GLY A 90 -12.21 3.26 -15.80
C GLY A 90 -11.08 2.20 -15.86
N GLN A 91 -10.03 2.32 -15.04
CA GLN A 91 -8.86 1.43 -15.09
C GLN A 91 -8.44 0.89 -13.72
N LYS A 92 -8.50 1.71 -12.66
CA LYS A 92 -7.99 1.34 -11.34
C LYS A 92 -9.10 0.79 -10.45
N GLN A 93 -8.96 -0.43 -9.95
CA GLN A 93 -9.92 -1.00 -9.00
C GLN A 93 -9.98 -0.18 -7.71
N VAL A 94 -11.20 0.03 -7.20
CA VAL A 94 -11.46 0.73 -5.93
C VAL A 94 -11.10 -0.12 -4.71
N MET A 95 -11.37 -1.43 -4.77
CA MET A 95 -11.20 -2.38 -3.68
C MET A 95 -9.92 -3.19 -3.85
N THR A 96 -9.21 -3.42 -2.75
CA THR A 96 -7.98 -4.23 -2.72
C THR A 96 -8.31 -5.70 -2.45
N TYR A 97 -7.68 -6.61 -3.19
CA TYR A 97 -7.88 -8.05 -3.05
C TYR A 97 -7.70 -8.55 -1.60
N GLY A 98 -8.59 -9.45 -1.16
CA GLY A 98 -8.55 -10.08 0.17
C GLY A 98 -8.88 -9.17 1.37
N GLN A 99 -8.80 -7.84 1.24
CA GLN A 99 -9.23 -6.89 2.27
C GLN A 99 -10.76 -6.93 2.42
N PRO A 100 -11.30 -7.07 3.65
CA PRO A 100 -12.74 -6.94 3.87
C PRO A 100 -13.20 -5.47 3.75
N TYR A 101 -14.33 -5.27 3.06
CA TYR A 101 -15.01 -4.00 2.87
C TYR A 101 -16.46 -4.07 3.36
N ARG A 102 -16.90 -3.02 4.05
CA ARG A 102 -18.29 -2.74 4.39
C ARG A 102 -18.88 -1.87 3.29
N ILE A 103 -19.99 -2.28 2.70
CA ILE A 103 -20.65 -1.57 1.60
C ILE A 103 -22.04 -1.14 2.06
N SER A 104 -22.25 0.18 2.14
CA SER A 104 -23.53 0.79 2.46
C SER A 104 -24.07 1.65 1.31
N LEU A 105 -25.38 1.67 1.16
CA LEU A 105 -26.09 2.61 0.30
C LEU A 105 -26.67 3.71 1.19
N HIS A 106 -26.31 4.96 0.90
CA HIS A 106 -27.00 6.13 1.45
C HIS A 106 -28.04 6.59 0.43
N LEU A 107 -29.25 6.84 0.91
CA LEU A 107 -30.42 7.11 0.09
C LEU A 107 -31.12 8.36 0.63
N ASP A 108 -31.06 9.45 -0.12
CA ASP A 108 -31.65 10.74 0.24
C ASP A 108 -33.09 10.79 -0.28
N MET A 109 -34.05 10.85 0.64
CA MET A 109 -35.48 10.81 0.34
C MET A 109 -36.22 11.98 1.01
N PRO A 110 -37.17 12.62 0.32
CA PRO A 110 -38.09 13.56 0.96
C PRO A 110 -39.04 12.84 1.93
N GLU A 111 -39.49 13.54 2.97
CA GLU A 111 -40.57 13.08 3.86
C GLU A 111 -41.97 13.17 3.19
N SER A 112 -42.08 12.80 1.92
CA SER A 112 -43.33 12.88 1.17
C SER A 112 -44.38 11.89 1.68
N PRO A 113 -45.69 12.18 1.55
CA PRO A 113 -46.74 11.24 1.94
C PRO A 113 -46.70 9.92 1.13
N ALA A 114 -46.05 9.90 -0.04
CA ALA A 114 -45.78 8.65 -0.74
C ALA A 114 -44.77 7.81 0.05
N ASN A 115 -43.62 8.38 0.42
CA ASN A 115 -42.56 7.69 1.15
C ASN A 115 -42.98 7.28 2.57
N GLN A 116 -43.74 8.12 3.28
CA GLN A 116 -44.28 7.79 4.61
C GLN A 116 -45.16 6.53 4.58
N ASN A 117 -45.95 6.35 3.51
CA ASN A 117 -46.85 5.20 3.34
C ASN A 117 -46.19 3.96 2.70
N LEU A 118 -44.88 3.96 2.44
CA LEU A 118 -44.17 2.77 1.92
C LEU A 118 -43.85 1.72 2.98
N GLY A 119 -43.67 2.13 4.24
CA GLY A 119 -43.21 1.24 5.30
C GLY A 119 -41.81 0.68 5.02
N MET A 120 -41.68 -0.65 4.96
CA MET A 120 -40.42 -1.33 4.65
C MET A 120 -40.34 -1.73 3.18
N PHE A 121 -39.18 -1.52 2.55
CA PHE A 121 -38.88 -2.04 1.22
C PHE A 121 -37.52 -2.74 1.19
N MET A 122 -37.29 -3.57 0.17
CA MET A 122 -36.05 -4.33 0.02
C MET A 122 -35.10 -3.65 -0.97
N VAL A 123 -33.86 -3.43 -0.56
CA VAL A 123 -32.74 -3.05 -1.44
C VAL A 123 -32.00 -4.32 -1.83
N LYS A 124 -31.81 -4.54 -3.14
CA LYS A 124 -31.01 -5.62 -3.70
C LYS A 124 -29.76 -5.03 -4.36
N MET A 125 -28.60 -5.64 -4.11
CA MET A 125 -27.32 -5.25 -4.67
C MET A 125 -26.65 -6.48 -5.28
N SER A 126 -26.16 -6.39 -6.52
CA SER A 126 -25.51 -7.49 -7.24
C SER A 126 -24.18 -7.04 -7.82
N CYS A 127 -23.08 -7.58 -7.31
CA CYS A 127 -21.72 -7.35 -7.81
C CYS A 127 -21.46 -8.21 -9.05
N TYR A 128 -20.87 -7.65 -10.11
CA TYR A 128 -20.55 -8.37 -11.35
C TYR A 128 -19.10 -8.17 -11.79
N SER A 129 -18.56 -9.19 -12.47
CA SER A 129 -17.22 -9.17 -13.06
C SER A 129 -17.23 -8.81 -14.54
N HIS A 130 -16.06 -8.83 -15.19
CA HIS A 130 -15.94 -8.76 -16.65
C HIS A 130 -16.82 -9.84 -17.30
N GLY A 131 -17.46 -9.51 -18.42
CA GLY A 131 -18.47 -10.36 -19.06
C GLY A 131 -19.85 -10.38 -18.38
N GLY A 132 -20.09 -9.54 -17.35
CA GLY A 132 -21.41 -9.37 -16.73
C GLY A 132 -21.87 -10.50 -15.81
N LYS A 133 -20.99 -11.48 -15.54
CA LYS A 133 -21.26 -12.57 -14.58
C LYS A 133 -21.41 -12.00 -13.17
N VAL A 134 -22.56 -12.23 -12.54
CA VAL A 134 -22.80 -11.88 -11.13
C VAL A 134 -21.92 -12.76 -10.24
N ILE A 135 -21.13 -12.13 -9.38
CA ILE A 135 -20.23 -12.79 -8.41
C ILE A 135 -20.95 -12.99 -7.07
N SER A 136 -21.74 -12.01 -6.66
CA SER A 136 -22.37 -11.98 -5.33
C SER A 136 -23.62 -11.09 -5.34
N THR A 137 -24.61 -11.46 -4.55
CA THR A 137 -25.85 -10.70 -4.37
C THR A 137 -26.17 -10.58 -2.88
N SER A 138 -26.53 -9.38 -2.44
CA SER A 138 -27.14 -9.14 -1.13
C SER A 138 -28.54 -8.56 -1.31
N ALA A 139 -29.42 -8.86 -0.36
CA ALA A 139 -30.77 -8.31 -0.28
C ALA A 139 -31.05 -7.94 1.18
N ARG A 140 -31.51 -6.71 1.41
CA ARG A 140 -31.73 -6.16 2.75
C ARG A 140 -33.04 -5.39 2.79
N SER A 141 -33.89 -5.69 3.76
CA SER A 141 -35.04 -4.86 4.13
C SER A 141 -34.53 -3.59 4.84
N THR A 142 -35.04 -2.43 4.43
CA THR A 142 -34.89 -1.17 5.16
C THR A 142 -36.26 -0.58 5.47
N CYS A 143 -36.36 0.17 6.56
CA CYS A 143 -37.49 1.08 6.75
C CYS A 143 -37.28 2.30 5.85
N CYS A 144 -38.33 2.77 5.17
CA CYS A 144 -38.23 3.94 4.28
C CYS A 144 -38.06 5.25 5.04
N ILE A 145 -38.77 5.39 6.16
CA ILE A 145 -38.78 6.57 7.03
C ILE A 145 -38.80 6.09 8.48
N THR A 146 -38.16 6.84 9.38
CA THR A 146 -38.24 6.57 10.82
C THR A 146 -39.60 7.06 11.32
N ALA A 147 -40.52 6.13 11.56
CA ALA A 147 -41.93 6.41 11.86
C ALA A 147 -42.09 7.39 13.04
N SER A 148 -42.36 8.65 12.70
CA SER A 148 -42.63 9.74 13.64
C SER A 148 -44.13 9.99 13.72
N SER A 149 -44.64 10.37 14.89
CA SER A 149 -46.06 10.71 15.00
C SER A 149 -46.37 12.01 14.26
N SER A 150 -47.58 12.13 13.73
CA SER A 150 -48.05 13.36 13.07
C SER A 150 -47.99 14.59 14.00
N LEU A 151 -48.18 14.37 15.30
CA LEU A 151 -47.98 15.39 16.34
C LEU A 151 -46.52 15.82 16.44
N LEU A 152 -45.56 14.88 16.42
CA LEU A 152 -44.13 15.18 16.46
C LEU A 152 -43.66 15.92 15.18
N GLN A 153 -44.13 15.49 14.01
CA GLN A 153 -43.88 16.22 12.75
C GLN A 153 -44.49 17.63 12.79
N SER A 154 -45.68 17.80 13.34
CA SER A 154 -46.34 19.12 13.47
C SER A 154 -45.57 20.05 14.41
N VAL A 155 -45.17 19.56 15.59
CA VAL A 155 -44.36 20.32 16.56
C VAL A 155 -42.98 20.66 16.00
N GLY A 156 -42.31 19.71 15.34
CA GLY A 156 -41.03 19.93 14.68
C GLY A 156 -41.12 20.97 13.56
N THR A 157 -42.12 20.85 12.68
CA THR A 157 -42.35 21.81 11.59
C THR A 157 -42.69 23.20 12.12
N LEU A 158 -43.46 23.31 13.20
CA LEU A 158 -43.76 24.59 13.86
C LEU A 158 -42.50 25.20 14.49
N LEU A 159 -41.71 24.41 15.23
CA LEU A 159 -40.49 24.86 15.92
C LEU A 159 -39.40 25.32 14.94
N PHE A 160 -39.21 24.57 13.84
CA PHE A 160 -38.23 24.91 12.80
C PHE A 160 -38.80 25.77 11.67
N SER A 161 -40.06 26.22 11.74
CA SER A 161 -40.72 27.02 10.70
C SER A 161 -39.91 28.21 10.18
N PRO A 162 -39.24 29.06 10.99
CA PRO A 162 -38.43 30.15 10.44
C PRO A 162 -37.18 29.67 9.67
N LEU A 163 -36.60 28.51 10.01
CA LEU A 163 -35.44 27.94 9.32
C LEU A 163 -35.85 27.22 8.03
N LEU A 164 -37.06 26.64 8.00
CA LEU A 164 -37.67 26.06 6.81
C LEU A 164 -38.07 27.16 5.80
N LEU A 165 -38.72 28.23 6.27
CA LEU A 165 -39.15 29.36 5.43
C LEU A 165 -37.99 30.19 4.86
N THR A 166 -36.84 30.21 5.54
CA THR A 166 -35.61 30.83 5.03
C THR A 166 -34.76 29.89 4.16
N GLY A 167 -35.19 28.64 3.96
CA GLY A 167 -34.46 27.65 3.14
C GLY A 167 -33.15 27.15 3.76
N VAL A 168 -32.87 27.48 5.02
CA VAL A 168 -31.65 27.06 5.76
C VAL A 168 -31.73 25.57 6.13
N THR A 169 -32.94 25.03 6.30
CA THR A 169 -33.21 23.61 6.57
C THR A 169 -34.21 23.05 5.56
N GLU A 170 -34.10 21.76 5.25
CA GLU A 170 -34.95 21.05 4.28
C GLU A 170 -35.47 19.74 4.90
N GLN A 171 -36.73 19.37 4.64
CA GLN A 171 -37.36 18.13 5.14
C GLN A 171 -36.97 16.91 4.29
N LYS A 172 -35.74 16.43 4.49
CA LYS A 172 -35.18 15.22 3.86
C LYS A 172 -34.60 14.26 4.90
N GLN A 173 -34.86 12.96 4.71
CA GLN A 173 -34.25 11.90 5.50
C GLN A 173 -33.18 11.17 4.68
N VAL A 174 -32.00 10.98 5.29
CA VAL A 174 -30.95 10.10 4.75
C VAL A 174 -31.12 8.71 5.37
N VAL A 175 -31.33 7.69 4.54
CA VAL A 175 -31.40 6.29 4.97
C VAL A 175 -30.12 5.55 4.59
N THR A 176 -29.43 4.98 5.58
CA THR A 176 -28.21 4.21 5.38
C THR A 176 -28.50 2.71 5.48
N ILE A 177 -28.39 1.99 4.35
CA ILE A 177 -28.58 0.54 4.27
C ILE A 177 -27.23 -0.15 4.18
N GLU A 178 -26.86 -0.97 5.16
CA GLU A 178 -25.69 -1.85 5.07
C GLU A 178 -26.02 -3.10 4.24
N LEU A 179 -25.42 -3.19 3.05
CA LEU A 179 -25.68 -4.26 2.09
C LEU A 179 -24.77 -5.46 2.35
N PHE A 180 -23.46 -5.21 2.40
CA PHE A 180 -22.44 -6.17 2.81
C PHE A 180 -21.63 -5.63 4.01
N SER A 181 -21.40 -6.47 5.02
CA SER A 181 -20.62 -6.10 6.20
C SER A 181 -19.11 -6.38 6.05
N ALA A 182 -18.75 -7.45 5.35
CA ALA A 182 -17.37 -7.88 5.12
C ALA A 182 -17.22 -8.52 3.73
N TYR A 183 -17.55 -7.78 2.67
CA TYR A 183 -17.28 -8.19 1.29
C TYR A 183 -15.78 -8.33 1.07
N ARG A 184 -15.32 -9.36 0.36
CA ARG A 184 -13.89 -9.57 0.04
C ARG A 184 -13.72 -9.69 -1.47
N GLU A 185 -12.81 -8.89 -2.01
CA GLU A 185 -12.55 -8.85 -3.45
C GLU A 185 -11.63 -10.00 -3.90
N ASN A 186 -11.95 -10.63 -5.04
CA ASN A 186 -11.35 -11.87 -5.52
C ASN A 186 -10.40 -11.62 -6.70
N ALA A 187 -9.13 -12.02 -6.57
CA ALA A 187 -8.12 -11.81 -7.61
C ALA A 187 -8.46 -12.45 -8.98
N TYR A 188 -9.14 -13.60 -8.98
CA TYR A 188 -9.53 -14.31 -10.21
C TYR A 188 -10.83 -13.82 -10.84
N LEU A 189 -11.68 -13.11 -10.08
CA LEU A 189 -13.00 -12.64 -10.50
C LEU A 189 -13.26 -11.26 -9.89
N PRO A 190 -12.53 -10.20 -10.31
CA PRO A 190 -12.65 -8.88 -9.74
C PRO A 190 -14.03 -8.27 -10.01
N THR A 191 -14.59 -7.55 -9.04
CA THR A 191 -15.81 -6.75 -9.24
C THR A 191 -15.53 -5.55 -10.14
N VAL A 192 -16.15 -5.54 -11.31
CA VAL A 192 -16.15 -4.41 -12.26
C VAL A 192 -17.19 -3.38 -11.88
N GLY A 193 -18.33 -3.84 -11.37
CA GLY A 193 -19.42 -2.95 -11.02
C GLY A 193 -20.51 -3.63 -10.22
N VAL A 194 -21.53 -2.83 -9.91
CA VAL A 194 -22.65 -3.18 -9.05
C VAL A 194 -23.94 -2.72 -9.72
N VAL A 195 -24.94 -3.61 -9.75
CA VAL A 195 -26.33 -3.24 -10.02
C VAL A 195 -27.06 -3.13 -8.69
N VAL A 196 -27.65 -1.97 -8.41
CA VAL A 196 -28.56 -1.74 -7.27
C VAL A 196 -29.99 -1.68 -7.78
N GLU A 197 -30.91 -2.32 -7.08
CA GLU A 197 -32.34 -2.38 -7.41
C GLU A 197 -33.18 -2.22 -6.15
N LEU A 198 -34.17 -1.33 -6.16
CA LEU A 198 -35.08 -1.12 -5.03
C LEU A 198 -36.42 -1.78 -5.33
N GLN A 199 -36.86 -2.71 -4.49
CA GLN A 199 -38.10 -3.47 -4.66
C GLN A 199 -39.34 -2.65 -4.23
N SER A 200 -39.50 -1.46 -4.82
CA SER A 200 -40.68 -0.60 -4.70
C SER A 200 -40.86 0.24 -5.96
N GLN A 201 -42.09 0.34 -6.45
CA GLN A 201 -42.45 1.18 -7.62
C GLN A 201 -42.90 2.59 -7.21
N ARG A 202 -43.12 2.84 -5.92
CA ARG A 202 -43.67 4.11 -5.39
C ARG A 202 -42.66 4.93 -4.57
N VAL A 203 -41.39 4.52 -4.56
CA VAL A 203 -40.32 5.17 -3.81
C VAL A 203 -39.84 6.45 -4.51
N GLN A 204 -39.79 7.55 -3.77
CA GLN A 204 -39.35 8.86 -4.25
C GLN A 204 -38.00 9.20 -3.64
N ILE A 205 -37.01 9.48 -4.49
CA ILE A 205 -35.60 9.62 -4.13
C ILE A 205 -35.05 10.85 -4.83
N TYR A 206 -34.24 11.63 -4.12
CA TYR A 206 -33.50 12.76 -4.69
C TYR A 206 -32.09 12.37 -5.11
N SER A 207 -31.40 11.64 -4.25
CA SER A 207 -29.97 11.31 -4.39
C SER A 207 -29.69 9.95 -3.77
N ALA A 208 -28.63 9.30 -4.24
CA ALA A 208 -28.11 8.11 -3.61
C ALA A 208 -26.59 8.01 -3.81
N VAL A 209 -25.90 7.48 -2.82
CA VAL A 209 -24.44 7.32 -2.82
C VAL A 209 -24.10 5.92 -2.32
N LEU A 210 -23.37 5.15 -3.13
CA LEU A 210 -22.79 3.87 -2.71
C LEU A 210 -21.46 4.15 -2.04
N LEU A 211 -21.33 3.74 -0.78
CA LEU A 211 -20.19 4.03 0.08
C LEU A 211 -19.49 2.72 0.45
N VAL A 212 -18.22 2.61 0.08
CA VAL A 212 -17.38 1.42 0.26
C VAL A 212 -16.29 1.78 1.28
N HIS A 213 -16.34 1.18 2.47
CA HIS A 213 -15.39 1.41 3.56
C HIS A 213 -14.52 0.18 3.81
N ALA A 214 -13.21 0.35 3.91
CA ALA A 214 -12.30 -0.73 4.31
C ALA A 214 -12.48 -1.05 5.80
N HIS A 215 -12.77 -2.32 6.13
CA HIS A 215 -12.81 -2.76 7.52
C HIS A 215 -11.40 -3.17 7.97
N PHE A 216 -10.64 -2.20 8.48
CA PHE A 216 -9.27 -2.43 8.92
C PHE A 216 -9.20 -3.26 10.20
N THR A 217 -8.30 -4.26 10.21
CA THR A 217 -8.02 -5.14 11.35
C THR A 217 -6.51 -5.26 11.57
N GLY A 218 -6.09 -5.65 12.78
CA GLY A 218 -4.68 -5.82 13.13
C GLY A 218 -3.85 -4.54 12.93
N ILE A 219 -2.67 -4.66 12.32
CA ILE A 219 -1.75 -3.53 12.11
C ILE A 219 -2.42 -2.37 11.33
N ARG A 220 -3.25 -2.66 10.32
CA ARG A 220 -3.95 -1.62 9.54
C ARG A 220 -4.90 -0.78 10.41
N TYR A 221 -5.54 -1.41 11.40
CA TYR A 221 -6.42 -0.70 12.33
C TYR A 221 -5.64 0.30 13.19
N VAL A 222 -4.48 -0.11 13.72
CA VAL A 222 -3.62 0.77 14.54
C VAL A 222 -3.08 1.95 13.73
N LEU A 223 -2.65 1.71 12.48
CA LEU A 223 -2.21 2.76 11.56
C LEU A 223 -3.33 3.77 11.24
N TYR A 224 -4.56 3.30 11.00
CA TYR A 224 -5.71 4.16 10.68
C TYR A 224 -6.21 4.95 11.89
N GLN A 225 -6.36 4.29 13.04
CA GLN A 225 -6.97 4.87 14.23
C GLN A 225 -6.01 5.79 15.00
N PHE A 226 -4.69 5.52 14.93
CA PHE A 226 -3.66 6.25 15.67
C PHE A 226 -2.47 6.62 14.76
N PRO A 227 -2.65 7.47 13.73
CA PRO A 227 -1.61 7.80 12.76
C PRO A 227 -0.37 8.45 13.40
N GLY A 228 -0.56 9.30 14.42
CA GLY A 228 0.56 9.95 15.14
C GLY A 228 1.41 8.97 15.96
N LEU A 229 0.77 8.07 16.71
CA LEU A 229 1.48 7.07 17.54
C LEU A 229 2.18 6.01 16.68
N SER A 230 1.51 5.55 15.61
CA SER A 230 2.09 4.58 14.67
C SER A 230 3.26 5.16 13.87
N ALA A 231 3.18 6.44 13.46
CA ALA A 231 4.30 7.13 12.84
C ALA A 231 5.49 7.31 13.80
N LEU A 232 5.25 7.77 15.03
CA LEU A 232 6.31 7.93 16.03
C LEU A 232 7.00 6.60 16.34
N LEU A 233 6.23 5.53 16.59
CA LEU A 233 6.76 4.20 16.90
C LEU A 233 7.49 3.58 15.70
N GLY A 234 6.95 3.73 14.49
CA GLY A 234 7.55 3.22 13.26
C GLY A 234 8.88 3.92 12.93
N VAL A 235 8.92 5.25 12.99
CA VAL A 235 10.15 6.02 12.75
C VAL A 235 11.19 5.77 13.85
N ALA A 236 10.79 5.70 15.13
CA ALA A 236 11.71 5.36 16.22
C ALA A 236 12.29 3.94 16.08
N SER A 237 11.46 2.97 15.69
CA SER A 237 11.91 1.58 15.42
C SER A 237 12.89 1.52 14.25
N ASN A 238 12.57 2.15 13.11
CA ASN A 238 13.45 2.24 11.95
C ASN A 238 14.78 2.92 12.29
N PHE A 239 14.73 4.06 12.99
CA PHE A 239 15.91 4.80 13.42
C PHE A 239 16.79 3.97 14.38
N GLY A 240 16.18 3.28 15.35
CA GLY A 240 16.88 2.40 16.29
C GLY A 240 17.54 1.21 15.59
N PHE A 241 16.85 0.57 14.64
CA PHE A 241 17.38 -0.54 13.85
C PHE A 241 18.58 -0.11 12.97
N LEU A 242 18.43 1.00 12.23
CA LEU A 242 19.52 1.53 11.40
C LEU A 242 20.72 2.00 12.25
N SER A 243 20.45 2.62 13.42
CA SER A 243 21.50 2.98 14.39
C SER A 243 22.25 1.75 14.89
N LEU A 244 21.54 0.66 15.23
CA LEU A 244 22.14 -0.60 15.67
C LEU A 244 23.02 -1.22 14.58
N LEU A 245 22.59 -1.20 13.32
CA LEU A 245 23.41 -1.68 12.19
C LEU A 245 24.70 -0.86 12.02
N ILE A 246 24.63 0.47 12.17
CA ILE A 246 25.82 1.36 12.11
C ILE A 246 26.76 1.10 13.29
N LEU A 247 26.23 0.90 14.50
CA LEU A 247 27.02 0.57 15.69
C LEU A 247 27.70 -0.80 15.57
N LEU A 248 26.98 -1.82 15.11
CA LEU A 248 27.55 -3.15 14.87
C LEU A 248 28.61 -3.12 13.75
N SER A 249 28.36 -2.41 12.66
CA SER A 249 29.32 -2.26 11.55
C SER A 249 30.61 -1.56 12.00
N SER A 250 30.50 -0.45 12.74
CA SER A 250 31.65 0.29 13.27
C SER A 250 32.41 -0.48 14.36
N ALA A 251 31.72 -1.26 15.20
CA ALA A 251 32.36 -2.18 16.15
C ALA A 251 33.14 -3.30 15.43
N GLN A 252 32.54 -3.95 14.42
CA GLN A 252 33.20 -4.97 13.59
C GLN A 252 34.42 -4.41 12.84
N PHE A 253 34.32 -3.21 12.29
CA PHE A 253 35.43 -2.52 11.62
C PHE A 253 36.58 -2.19 12.59
N SER A 254 36.23 -1.73 13.81
CA SER A 254 37.22 -1.43 14.86
C SER A 254 37.91 -2.69 15.36
N TRP A 255 37.16 -3.79 15.56
CA TRP A 255 37.70 -5.09 15.94
C TRP A 255 38.65 -5.65 14.88
N ARG A 256 38.27 -5.58 13.59
CA ARG A 256 39.15 -5.98 12.47
C ARG A 256 40.45 -5.17 12.45
N ARG A 257 40.39 -3.85 12.69
CA ARG A 257 41.58 -2.99 12.79
C ARG A 257 42.48 -3.34 13.98
N PHE A 258 41.89 -3.67 15.14
CA PHE A 258 42.64 -4.08 16.32
C PHE A 258 43.34 -5.43 16.13
N VAL A 259 42.63 -6.45 15.62
CA VAL A 259 43.20 -7.79 15.37
C VAL A 259 44.23 -7.78 14.24
N SER A 260 44.13 -6.84 13.28
CA SER A 260 45.11 -6.67 12.19
C SER A 260 46.26 -5.71 12.54
N ALA A 261 46.38 -5.23 13.77
CA ALA A 261 47.48 -4.37 14.18
C ALA A 261 48.78 -5.19 14.34
N PRO A 262 49.87 -4.87 13.63
CA PRO A 262 51.12 -5.61 13.74
C PRO A 262 51.74 -5.39 15.13
N VAL A 263 52.04 -6.48 15.83
CA VAL A 263 52.78 -6.43 17.10
C VAL A 263 54.19 -5.89 16.83
N HIS A 264 54.50 -4.70 17.33
CA HIS A 264 55.86 -4.15 17.29
C HIS A 264 56.75 -4.89 18.30
N THR A 265 57.36 -5.98 17.84
CA THR A 265 58.50 -6.61 18.53
C THR A 265 59.69 -5.67 18.49
N HIS A 266 59.97 -4.99 19.61
CA HIS A 266 61.18 -4.20 19.80
C HIS A 266 62.43 -5.11 19.85
N THR A 267 63.02 -5.38 18.69
CA THR A 267 64.36 -5.96 18.60
C THR A 267 65.39 -4.91 19.04
N HIS A 268 66.06 -5.13 20.17
CA HIS A 268 67.19 -4.31 20.60
C HIS A 268 68.40 -4.51 19.68
N THR A 269 68.56 -3.67 18.66
CA THR A 269 69.77 -3.64 17.83
C THR A 269 70.88 -2.90 18.57
N HIS A 270 71.93 -3.61 18.95
CA HIS A 270 73.03 -3.06 19.75
C HIS A 270 74.38 -3.46 19.14
N LEU A 271 74.88 -2.69 18.16
CA LEU A 271 76.25 -2.85 17.67
C LEU A 271 76.89 -1.54 17.22
N TYR A 272 78.14 -1.40 17.64
CA TYR A 272 79.12 -0.34 17.48
C TYR A 272 79.18 0.27 16.06
N GLY A 273 79.29 1.61 15.99
CA GLY A 273 79.52 2.34 14.74
C GLY A 273 80.99 2.67 14.50
N LEU A 274 81.25 3.61 13.58
CA LEU A 274 82.50 4.40 13.49
C LEU A 274 82.24 5.70 12.69
N THR A 275 83.22 6.60 12.68
CA THR A 275 83.33 7.73 11.75
C THR A 275 83.49 7.24 10.28
N GLU A 276 83.41 8.05 9.22
CA GLU A 276 83.72 9.49 9.10
C GLU A 276 82.88 10.20 8.02
N MET A 277 83.32 11.37 7.56
CA MET A 277 82.54 12.30 6.73
C MET A 277 83.29 12.67 5.42
N GLU A 278 82.51 13.02 4.39
CA GLU A 278 82.90 13.85 3.23
C GLU A 278 83.80 13.26 2.12
N SER A 279 83.29 13.25 0.88
CA SER A 279 83.83 14.07 -0.23
C SER A 279 83.04 13.84 -1.54
N ILE A 280 83.23 14.73 -2.52
CA ILE A 280 82.46 14.85 -3.78
C ILE A 280 83.43 14.92 -4.96
N SER A 281 83.15 14.25 -6.10
CA SER A 281 83.28 14.79 -7.48
C SER A 281 83.29 13.71 -8.57
N GLY A 282 82.84 14.08 -9.78
CA GLY A 282 83.14 13.41 -11.05
C GLY A 282 82.25 12.18 -11.41
N ASP A 283 81.83 11.99 -12.66
CA ASP A 283 81.92 12.91 -13.82
C ASP A 283 80.79 12.63 -14.83
N GLU A 284 80.65 13.50 -15.82
CA GLU A 284 79.54 13.59 -16.77
C GLU A 284 79.58 12.50 -17.88
N ASN A 285 78.41 12.07 -18.39
CA ASN A 285 78.10 12.00 -19.84
C ASN A 285 76.68 11.44 -20.16
N VAL A 286 76.12 11.93 -21.26
CA VAL A 286 74.76 11.76 -21.86
C VAL A 286 74.96 12.02 -23.38
N PRO A 287 74.17 11.52 -24.37
CA PRO A 287 72.83 10.88 -24.39
C PRO A 287 72.90 9.40 -24.93
N ASP A 288 71.89 8.68 -25.47
CA ASP A 288 70.76 9.08 -26.34
C ASP A 288 69.61 8.02 -26.48
N ALA A 289 68.62 8.34 -27.33
CA ALA A 289 67.25 7.82 -27.33
C ALA A 289 66.94 6.47 -28.04
N GLN A 290 65.76 5.90 -27.69
CA GLN A 290 64.89 5.00 -28.50
C GLN A 290 65.41 3.59 -28.86
N SER A 291 64.58 2.55 -29.12
CA SER A 291 63.12 2.29 -28.93
C SER A 291 62.84 0.77 -29.05
N THR A 292 61.57 0.33 -28.85
CA THR A 292 60.92 -0.88 -29.47
C THR A 292 61.66 -2.24 -29.36
N ASP A 293 61.21 -3.18 -28.51
CA ASP A 293 60.11 -4.16 -28.73
C ASP A 293 60.61 -5.55 -29.20
N GLU A 294 59.69 -6.54 -29.24
CA GLU A 294 59.86 -7.97 -29.57
C GLU A 294 60.58 -8.85 -28.51
N GLN A 295 60.31 -10.16 -28.38
CA GLN A 295 59.28 -11.07 -28.96
C GLN A 295 58.29 -11.52 -27.84
N GLY A 296 57.06 -12.02 -28.07
CA GLY A 296 56.62 -13.13 -28.95
C GLY A 296 56.59 -14.45 -28.13
N THR A 297 55.60 -15.36 -28.22
CA THR A 297 54.51 -15.61 -29.20
C THR A 297 53.34 -16.28 -28.43
N GLY A 298 52.05 -16.09 -28.73
CA GLY A 298 51.21 -16.87 -29.68
C GLY A 298 51.22 -18.40 -29.44
N SER A 299 50.13 -19.17 -29.49
CA SER A 299 48.73 -18.99 -29.94
C SER A 299 47.82 -19.92 -29.11
N ALA A 300 46.65 -19.52 -28.58
CA ALA A 300 45.32 -19.51 -29.22
C ALA A 300 44.96 -20.74 -30.10
N GLY A 301 43.88 -21.43 -29.72
CA GLY A 301 43.24 -22.57 -30.41
C GLY A 301 41.90 -22.92 -29.74
N GLN A 302 40.88 -23.34 -30.50
CA GLN A 302 39.47 -23.25 -30.09
C GLN A 302 38.59 -24.35 -30.72
N GLY A 303 37.60 -24.90 -29.99
CA GLY A 303 36.58 -25.80 -30.57
C GLY A 303 35.65 -26.54 -29.58
N SER A 304 34.33 -26.32 -29.75
CA SER A 304 33.18 -27.25 -29.78
C SER A 304 33.42 -28.78 -29.77
N GLU A 305 32.52 -29.68 -29.32
CA GLU A 305 31.20 -29.60 -28.63
C GLU A 305 30.76 -31.03 -28.14
N VAL A 306 29.47 -31.23 -27.83
CA VAL A 306 28.78 -32.53 -27.57
C VAL A 306 29.14 -33.17 -26.21
N GLU A 307 28.33 -33.10 -25.15
CA GLU A 307 26.95 -33.62 -24.92
C GLU A 307 26.89 -35.13 -24.63
N THR A 308 26.41 -35.50 -23.44
CA THR A 308 25.70 -36.77 -23.16
C THR A 308 24.80 -36.60 -21.93
N THR A 309 23.56 -37.04 -22.05
CA THR A 309 22.48 -36.99 -21.06
C THR A 309 22.55 -38.07 -19.98
N SER A 310 21.95 -37.82 -18.81
CA SER A 310 21.24 -38.87 -18.06
C SER A 310 20.06 -38.30 -17.26
N SER A 311 18.84 -38.48 -17.76
CA SER A 311 17.60 -38.30 -17.01
C SER A 311 17.26 -39.56 -16.20
N VAL A 312 16.55 -39.41 -15.08
CA VAL A 312 15.85 -40.52 -14.41
C VAL A 312 14.42 -40.06 -14.11
N SER A 313 13.46 -40.93 -14.39
CA SER A 313 12.01 -40.78 -14.14
C SER A 313 11.39 -42.16 -14.11
N GLU A 314 10.13 -42.26 -13.65
CA GLU A 314 9.40 -43.54 -13.41
C GLU A 314 10.00 -44.30 -12.19
N GLU A 315 9.26 -45.06 -11.39
CA GLU A 315 8.11 -45.93 -11.70
C GLU A 315 6.75 -45.50 -11.12
N THR A 316 5.70 -46.21 -11.55
CA THR A 316 4.37 -46.25 -10.94
C THR A 316 3.88 -47.69 -10.94
N PRO A 317 3.22 -48.16 -9.87
CA PRO A 317 2.26 -49.27 -9.99
C PRO A 317 0.84 -48.79 -9.63
N CYS A 318 -0.11 -49.09 -10.52
CA CYS A 318 -1.50 -49.23 -10.13
C CYS A 318 -1.72 -50.66 -9.64
N ASP A 319 -2.52 -50.87 -8.60
CA ASP A 319 -3.10 -52.18 -8.33
C ASP A 319 -4.55 -52.04 -7.85
N VAL A 320 -5.34 -53.08 -8.07
CA VAL A 320 -6.81 -53.04 -7.95
C VAL A 320 -7.27 -53.86 -6.76
N ASN A 321 -8.26 -53.37 -6.01
CA ASN A 321 -9.27 -54.24 -5.41
C ASN A 321 -10.60 -53.55 -5.13
N VAL A 322 -11.62 -54.40 -4.96
CA VAL A 322 -13.06 -54.09 -4.88
C VAL A 322 -13.55 -54.36 -3.45
N GLU A 323 -14.49 -53.55 -2.93
CA GLU A 323 -15.77 -54.06 -2.35
C GLU A 323 -16.78 -52.90 -2.07
N GLU A 324 -18.00 -53.30 -1.72
CA GLU A 324 -19.27 -52.58 -1.44
C GLU A 324 -19.23 -51.44 -0.37
N THR A 325 -20.16 -50.47 -0.23
CA THR A 325 -21.44 -50.03 -0.89
C THR A 325 -21.62 -48.49 -0.62
N ASP A 326 -22.70 -47.71 -0.83
CA ASP A 326 -24.16 -47.90 -1.06
C ASP A 326 -24.82 -46.68 -1.80
N ALA A 327 -26.15 -46.73 -1.96
CA ALA A 327 -27.18 -45.69 -2.18
C ALA A 327 -26.88 -44.18 -1.90
N ALA A 328 -27.51 -43.21 -2.56
CA ALA A 328 -28.39 -43.18 -3.76
C ALA A 328 -28.42 -41.74 -4.36
N VAL A 329 -28.25 -41.53 -5.68
CA VAL A 329 -29.26 -41.37 -6.78
C VAL A 329 -30.26 -40.19 -6.65
N PHE A 330 -30.48 -39.49 -7.79
CA PHE A 330 -31.38 -38.33 -8.06
C PHE A 330 -30.92 -36.94 -7.54
N CYS A 331 -31.08 -35.80 -8.24
CA CYS A 331 -31.87 -35.49 -9.46
C CYS A 331 -31.07 -34.77 -10.58
N SER A 332 -31.63 -34.87 -11.79
CA SER A 332 -31.24 -34.36 -13.12
C SER A 332 -30.91 -32.86 -13.29
N SER A 333 -30.11 -32.56 -14.32
CA SER A 333 -29.82 -31.22 -14.86
C SER A 333 -30.99 -30.60 -15.68
N PRO A 334 -31.04 -29.26 -15.87
CA PRO A 334 -32.10 -28.60 -16.65
C PRO A 334 -31.82 -28.48 -18.16
N PRO A 335 -32.85 -28.47 -19.03
CA PRO A 335 -32.71 -28.24 -20.48
C PRO A 335 -32.55 -26.76 -20.87
N ARG A 336 -32.23 -26.50 -22.15
CA ARG A 336 -32.16 -25.18 -22.79
C ARG A 336 -33.44 -24.86 -23.58
N PRO A 337 -33.71 -23.58 -23.93
CA PRO A 337 -35.03 -23.14 -24.36
C PRO A 337 -35.41 -23.53 -25.79
N GLU A 338 -36.72 -23.63 -26.03
CA GLU A 338 -37.34 -23.78 -27.35
C GLU A 338 -37.41 -22.45 -28.12
N GLU A 339 -37.38 -22.52 -29.45
CA GLU A 339 -37.60 -21.38 -30.33
C GLU A 339 -39.10 -21.16 -30.55
N VAL A 340 -39.63 -20.01 -30.10
CA VAL A 340 -41.03 -19.63 -30.35
C VAL A 340 -41.13 -18.95 -31.72
N ASN A 341 -41.62 -19.69 -32.70
CA ASN A 341 -41.75 -19.21 -34.08
C ASN A 341 -43.05 -18.41 -34.26
N CYS A 342 -42.95 -17.12 -34.61
CA CYS A 342 -44.11 -16.23 -34.77
C CYS A 342 -44.79 -16.45 -36.14
N ILE A 343 -45.99 -17.01 -36.15
CA ILE A 343 -46.86 -17.02 -37.33
C ILE A 343 -47.68 -15.72 -37.36
N ILE A 344 -47.63 -15.01 -38.48
CA ILE A 344 -48.48 -13.85 -38.78
C ILE A 344 -49.69 -14.34 -39.58
N SER A 345 -50.90 -14.00 -39.14
CA SER A 345 -52.13 -13.98 -39.94
C SER A 345 -53.17 -13.05 -39.32
#